data_AF-A0A2V6YLM3-F1
#
_entry.id   AF-A0A2V6YLM3-F1
#
_cell.length_a   1.000
_cell.length_b   1.000
_cell.length_c   1.000
_cell.angle_alpha   90.00
_cell.angle_beta   90.00
_cell.angle_gamma   90.00
#
_symmetry.space_group_name_H-M   'P 1'
#
loop_
_entity.id
_entity.type
_entity.pdbx_description
1 polymer ?
#
loop_
_entity_poly.entity_id
_entity_poly.type
_entity_poly.pdbx_seq_one_letter_code
_entity_poly.pdbx_strand_id
1 'polypeptide(L)'
;MVKVTFTLDETTVERLRRTAARVRRPQSQVVREAIKDYADRVGRLSEEERVRLLKVFDTVVRAIPRRPAARVDAELRVIRSARRNGGRRRARRTR
;
A
#
# COMPACT_ATOMS: atom_id res chain seq x y z
N MET A 1 -5.75 29.47 14.68
CA MET A 1 -6.75 28.38 14.66
C MET A 1 -7.70 28.65 13.50
N VAL A 2 -7.91 27.69 12.60
CA VAL A 2 -8.81 27.85 11.44
C VAL A 2 -10.17 27.25 11.80
N LYS A 3 -11.26 27.97 11.56
CA LYS A 3 -12.63 27.47 11.75
C LYS A 3 -13.09 26.82 10.45
N VAL A 4 -13.59 25.60 10.55
CA VAL A 4 -14.12 24.85 9.41
C VAL A 4 -15.48 24.30 9.80
N THR A 5 -16.41 24.29 8.86
CA THR A 5 -17.74 23.70 9.01
C THR A 5 -17.78 22.38 8.24
N PHE A 6 -18.23 21.31 8.89
CA PHE A 6 -18.39 19.99 8.28
C PHE A 6 -19.83 19.52 8.43
N THR A 7 -20.31 18.77 7.45
CA THR A 7 -21.55 18.01 7.56
C THR A 7 -21.19 16.59 7.99
N LEU A 8 -21.76 16.14 9.10
CA LEU A 8 -21.58 14.79 9.65
C LEU A 8 -22.95 14.17 9.86
N ASP A 9 -23.05 12.86 9.74
CA ASP A 9 -24.27 12.15 10.10
C ASP A 9 -24.53 12.20 11.62
N GLU A 10 -25.79 12.03 12.00
CA GLU A 10 -26.22 12.15 13.40
C GLU A 10 -25.51 11.15 14.33
N THR A 11 -25.25 9.94 13.84
CA THR A 11 -24.59 8.89 14.63
C THR A 11 -23.12 9.26 14.92
N THR A 12 -22.44 9.88 13.97
CA THR A 12 -21.06 10.38 14.14
C THR A 12 -21.01 11.56 15.10
N VAL A 13 -21.97 12.50 15.04
CA VAL A 13 -22.07 13.62 15.98
C VAL A 13 -22.30 13.13 17.41
N GLU A 14 -23.18 12.15 17.59
CA GLU A 14 -23.43 11.57 18.91
C GLU A 14 -22.20 10.84 19.46
N ARG A 15 -21.50 10.07 18.60
CA ARG A 15 -20.23 9.42 18.96
C ARG A 15 -19.18 10.44 19.39
N LEU A 16 -19.03 11.54 18.65
CA LEU A 16 -18.10 12.62 18.99
C LEU A 16 -18.44 13.25 20.36
N ARG A 17 -19.71 13.55 20.62
CA ARG A 17 -20.19 14.09 21.90
C ARG A 17 -19.87 13.14 23.06
N ARG A 18 -20.20 11.85 22.92
CA ARG A 18 -19.94 10.83 23.94
C ARG A 18 -18.45 10.64 24.22
N THR A 19 -17.64 10.56 23.17
CA THR A 19 -16.18 10.44 23.32
C THR A 19 -15.60 11.66 24.02
N ALA A 20 -15.96 12.87 23.57
CA ALA A 20 -15.50 14.13 24.17
C ALA A 20 -15.86 14.22 25.66
N ALA A 21 -17.09 13.83 26.04
CA ALA A 21 -17.51 13.77 27.44
C ALA A 21 -16.69 12.75 28.24
N ARG A 22 -16.46 11.56 27.69
CA ARG A 22 -15.69 10.49 28.35
C ARG A 22 -14.23 10.89 28.60
N VAL A 23 -13.59 11.54 27.62
CA VAL A 23 -12.20 11.98 27.75
C VAL A 23 -12.05 13.37 28.39
N ARG A 24 -13.17 14.02 28.76
CA ARG A 24 -13.22 15.38 29.35
C ARG A 24 -12.45 16.41 28.51
N ARG A 25 -12.59 16.37 27.19
CA ARG A 25 -11.95 17.29 26.24
C ARG A 25 -12.98 17.94 25.32
N PRO A 26 -12.72 19.15 24.79
CA PRO A 26 -13.58 19.76 23.79
C PRO A 26 -13.68 18.89 22.51
N GLN A 27 -14.85 18.91 21.86
CA GLN A 27 -15.07 18.13 20.62
C GLN A 27 -14.07 18.51 19.51
N SER A 28 -13.67 19.77 19.41
CA SER A 28 -12.66 20.24 18.45
C SER A 28 -11.28 19.62 18.70
N GLN A 29 -10.95 19.27 19.95
CA GLN A 29 -9.72 18.56 20.28
C GLN A 29 -9.81 17.09 19.86
N VAL A 30 -10.95 16.43 20.13
CA VAL A 30 -11.18 15.04 19.70
C VAL A 30 -11.13 14.92 18.17
N VAL A 31 -11.74 15.84 17.43
CA VAL A 31 -11.67 15.87 15.97
C VAL A 31 -10.23 16.03 15.48
N ARG A 32 -9.45 16.91 16.13
CA ARG A 32 -8.03 17.10 15.78
C ARG A 32 -7.20 15.84 15.99
N GLU A 33 -7.39 15.15 17.10
CA GLU A 33 -6.72 13.89 17.41
C GLU A 33 -7.14 12.80 16.42
N ALA A 34 -8.44 12.68 16.12
CA ALA A 34 -8.94 11.73 15.13
C ALA A 34 -8.37 11.98 13.72
N ILE A 35 -8.25 13.24 13.30
CA ILE A 35 -7.63 13.60 12.01
C ILE A 35 -6.15 13.21 12.00
N LYS A 36 -5.42 13.47 13.09
CA LYS A 36 -4.01 13.06 13.22
C LYS A 36 -3.88 11.54 13.12
N ASP A 37 -4.69 10.80 13.89
CA ASP A 37 -4.66 9.33 13.87
C ASP A 37 -5.07 8.76 12.52
N TYR A 38 -5.97 9.43 11.80
CA TYR A 38 -6.34 9.05 10.45
C TYR A 38 -5.20 9.34 9.47
N ALA A 39 -4.58 10.53 9.52
CA ALA A 39 -3.45 10.90 8.69
C ALA A 39 -2.22 10.00 8.93
N ASP A 40 -1.95 9.63 10.19
CA ASP A 40 -0.86 8.71 10.56
C ASP A 40 -1.12 7.28 10.04
N ARG A 41 -2.39 6.92 9.81
CA ARG A 41 -2.80 5.65 9.17
C ARG A 41 -2.78 5.73 7.65
N VAL A 42 -3.11 6.88 7.06
CA VAL A 42 -3.07 7.10 5.61
C VAL A 42 -1.62 7.00 5.13
N GLY A 43 -1.32 5.94 4.37
CA GLY A 43 0.02 5.66 3.84
C GLY A 43 0.84 4.66 4.66
N ARG A 44 0.33 4.17 5.80
CA ARG A 44 0.91 3.03 6.52
C ARG A 44 0.08 1.78 6.25
N LEU A 45 0.76 0.64 6.06
CA LEU A 45 0.12 -0.66 5.97
C LEU A 45 -0.69 -0.91 7.24
N SER A 46 -1.90 -1.44 7.12
CA SER A 46 -2.63 -2.00 8.27
C SER A 46 -1.82 -3.13 8.90
N GLU A 47 -2.11 -3.50 10.16
CA GLU A 47 -1.36 -4.57 10.82
C GLU A 47 -1.52 -5.91 10.07
N GLU A 48 -2.69 -6.19 9.52
CA GLU A 48 -2.94 -7.36 8.69
C GLU A 48 -2.09 -7.36 7.41
N GLU A 49 -2.03 -6.21 6.71
CA GLU A 49 -1.20 -6.06 5.51
C GLU A 49 0.29 -6.16 5.82
N ARG A 50 0.73 -5.58 6.94
CA ARG A 50 2.10 -5.68 7.44
C ARG A 50 2.47 -7.13 7.71
N VAL A 51 1.66 -7.87 8.46
CA VAL A 51 1.89 -9.30 8.76
C VAL A 51 1.92 -10.13 7.48
N ARG A 52 1.00 -9.87 6.55
CA ARG A 52 0.97 -10.55 5.24
C ARG A 52 2.25 -10.30 4.45
N LEU A 53 2.72 -9.06 4.37
CA LEU A 53 3.93 -8.70 3.61
C LEU A 53 5.20 -9.26 4.27
N LEU A 54 5.28 -9.27 5.60
CA LEU A 54 6.38 -9.92 6.33
C LEU A 54 6.43 -11.43 6.04
N LYS A 55 5.28 -12.11 6.02
CA LYS A 55 5.21 -13.53 5.65
C LYS A 55 5.71 -13.78 4.22
N VAL A 56 5.35 -12.91 3.27
CA VAL A 56 5.83 -12.99 1.89
C VAL A 56 7.35 -12.78 1.85
N PHE A 57 7.87 -11.79 2.57
CA PHE A 57 9.30 -11.53 2.66
C PHE A 57 10.06 -12.76 3.18
N ASP A 58 9.65 -13.34 4.31
CA ASP A 58 10.29 -14.52 4.89
C ASP A 58 10.27 -15.72 3.95
N THR A 59 9.17 -15.89 3.22
CA THR A 59 9.02 -16.99 2.25
C THR A 59 9.92 -16.80 1.05
N VAL A 60 9.90 -15.61 0.45
CA VAL A 60 10.62 -15.32 -0.80
C VAL A 60 12.12 -15.26 -0.55
N VAL A 61 12.56 -14.55 0.50
CA VAL A 61 13.99 -14.36 0.79
C VAL A 61 14.68 -15.68 1.07
N ARG A 62 14.03 -16.60 1.82
CA ARG A 62 14.56 -17.94 2.05
C ARG A 62 14.68 -18.78 0.78
N ALA A 63 13.79 -18.56 -0.19
CA ALA A 63 13.78 -19.28 -1.44
C ALA A 63 14.76 -18.72 -2.49
N ILE A 64 15.47 -17.61 -2.22
CA ILE A 64 16.41 -17.01 -3.18
C ILE A 64 17.61 -17.94 -3.36
N PRO A 65 17.83 -18.49 -4.57
CA PRO A 65 19.00 -19.32 -4.83
C PRO A 65 20.28 -18.49 -4.75
N ARG A 66 21.33 -19.02 -4.12
CA ARG A 66 22.66 -18.38 -4.11
C ARG A 66 23.29 -18.50 -5.50
N ARG A 67 23.10 -17.49 -6.34
CA ARG A 67 23.68 -17.40 -7.69
C ARG A 67 24.30 -16.02 -7.93
N PRO A 68 25.46 -15.93 -8.61
CA PRO A 68 26.06 -14.66 -8.97
C PRO A 68 25.12 -13.82 -9.85
N ALA A 69 25.08 -12.51 -9.63
CA ALA A 69 24.25 -11.57 -10.40
C ALA A 69 24.48 -11.71 -11.92
N ALA A 70 25.73 -11.90 -12.34
CA ALA A 70 26.12 -12.07 -13.74
C ALA A 70 25.38 -13.23 -14.44
N ARG A 71 25.08 -14.33 -13.72
CA ARG A 71 24.33 -15.48 -14.26
C ARG A 71 22.86 -15.11 -14.50
N VAL A 72 22.28 -14.35 -13.60
CA VAL A 72 20.90 -13.83 -13.72
C VAL A 72 20.81 -12.85 -14.90
N ASP A 73 21.81 -11.97 -15.05
CA ASP A 73 21.85 -11.01 -16.15
C ASP A 73 22.01 -11.67 -17.52
N ALA A 74 22.78 -12.77 -17.60
CA ALA A 74 22.87 -13.57 -18.82
C ALA A 74 21.52 -14.23 -19.16
N GLU A 75 20.84 -14.83 -18.17
CA GLU A 75 19.51 -15.43 -18.31
C GLU A 75 18.47 -14.39 -18.78
N LEU A 76 18.43 -13.23 -18.13
CA LEU A 76 17.52 -12.14 -18.50
C LEU A 76 17.79 -11.62 -19.92
N ARG A 77 19.06 -11.55 -20.35
CA ARG A 77 19.41 -11.17 -21.73
C ARG A 77 18.84 -12.16 -22.74
N VAL A 78 18.94 -13.47 -22.50
CA VAL A 78 18.40 -14.52 -23.36
C VAL A 78 16.87 -14.41 -23.47
N ILE A 79 16.17 -14.26 -22.35
CA ILE A 79 14.70 -14.10 -22.32
C ILE A 79 14.28 -12.85 -23.10
N ARG A 80 14.97 -11.72 -22.89
CA ARG A 80 14.68 -10.46 -23.60
C ARG A 80 14.95 -10.58 -25.11
N SER A 81 16.02 -11.25 -25.53
CA SER A 81 16.28 -11.50 -26.96
C SER A 81 15.22 -12.41 -27.59
N ALA A 82 14.79 -13.46 -26.88
CA ALA A 82 13.73 -14.35 -27.35
C ALA A 82 12.40 -13.58 -27.57
N ARG A 83 12.03 -12.72 -26.62
CA ARG A 83 10.85 -11.84 -26.75
C ARG A 83 10.96 -10.89 -27.95
N ARG A 84 12.14 -10.32 -28.19
CA ARG A 84 12.37 -9.43 -29.35
C ARG A 84 12.32 -10.16 -30.69
N ASN A 85 12.71 -11.43 -30.73
CA ASN A 85 12.75 -12.23 -31.95
C ASN A 85 11.40 -12.91 -32.29
N GLY A 86 10.55 -13.18 -31.28
CA GLY A 86 9.25 -13.85 -31.47
C GLY A 86 8.08 -12.95 -31.88
N GLY A 87 8.14 -11.64 -31.63
CA GLY A 87 7.00 -10.73 -31.86
C GLY A 87 6.83 -10.19 -33.28
N ARG A 88 7.84 -10.29 -34.16
CA ARG A 88 7.83 -9.63 -35.49
C ARG A 88 8.11 -10.52 -36.71
N ARG A 89 8.42 -11.80 -36.55
CA ARG A 89 8.76 -12.68 -37.69
C ARG A 89 7.62 -13.56 -38.23
N ARG A 90 6.37 -13.38 -37.77
CA ARG A 90 5.20 -14.11 -38.30
C ARG A 90 4.16 -13.24 -39.02
N ALA A 91 4.51 -12.02 -39.40
CA ALA A 91 3.64 -11.12 -40.18
C ALA A 91 4.14 -10.86 -41.62
N ARG A 92 5.05 -11.67 -42.16
CA ARG A 92 5.46 -11.54 -43.58
C ARG A 92 5.89 -12.86 -44.22
N ARG A 93 4.90 -13.67 -44.62
CA ARG A 93 4.89 -14.73 -45.66
C ARG A 93 3.49 -15.37 -45.53
N THR A 94 2.58 -15.33 -46.50
CA THR A 94 2.71 -15.38 -47.97
C THR A 94 1.39 -14.91 -48.59
N ARG A 95 1.48 -14.12 -49.66
CA ARG A 95 0.48 -14.11 -50.74
C ARG A 95 0.56 -15.44 -51.48
#